data_AF-A0A7C3QLV4-F1
#
_entry.id   AF-A0A7C3QLV4-F1
#
_cell.length_a   1.000
_cell.length_b   1.000
_cell.length_c   1.000
_cell.angle_alpha   90.00
_cell.angle_beta   90.00
_cell.angle_gamma   90.00
#
_symmetry.space_group_name_H-M   'P 1'
#
loop_
_entity.id
_entity.type
_entity.pdbx_description
1 polymer ?
#
loop_
_entity_poly.entity_id
_entity_poly.type
_entity_poly.pdbx_seq_one_letter_code
_entity_poly.pdbx_strand_id
1 'polypeptide(L)'
;PSILVETAFISNPRDERNLKSARFQEALAEAMLKGVRNYFTRNPPPGTLYAATRRHTIARGETLSYLAAYYHVSLAALRSVNGLKGDTLRVGQVLRIPAGNEG
;
A
#
# COMPACT_ATOMS: atom_id res chain seq x y z
N PRO A 1 6.01 38.94 11.17
CA PRO A 1 5.32 38.04 12.11
C PRO A 1 6.16 36.79 12.37
N SER A 2 6.96 36.82 13.44
CA SER A 2 7.81 35.70 13.88
C SER A 2 7.00 34.78 14.79
N ILE A 3 6.84 33.52 14.37
CA ILE A 3 6.35 32.45 15.24
C ILE A 3 7.54 32.05 16.13
N LEU A 4 7.39 32.26 17.43
CA LEU A 4 8.29 31.73 18.44
C LEU A 4 8.15 30.20 18.43
N VAL A 5 9.07 29.51 17.76
CA VAL A 5 9.15 28.05 17.84
C VAL A 5 9.83 27.74 19.17
N GLU A 6 9.02 27.54 20.22
CA GLU A 6 9.51 27.00 21.49
C GLU A 6 10.10 25.62 21.19
N THR A 7 11.43 25.53 21.25
CA THR A 7 12.24 24.31 21.14
C THR A 7 12.09 23.42 22.37
N ALA A 8 10.91 23.41 23.00
CA ALA A 8 10.53 22.51 24.07
C ALA A 8 9.94 21.22 23.47
N PHE A 9 10.70 20.54 22.58
CA PHE A 9 10.59 19.09 22.51
C PHE A 9 11.15 18.56 23.84
N ILE A 10 10.32 18.65 24.87
CA ILE A 10 10.48 17.93 26.13
C ILE A 10 10.43 16.46 25.74
N SER A 11 11.59 15.94 25.36
CA SER A 11 11.86 14.52 25.43
C SER A 11 11.68 14.20 26.90
N ASN A 12 10.57 13.55 27.23
CA ASN A 12 10.31 13.09 28.58
C ASN A 12 11.58 12.34 29.05
N PRO A 13 12.29 12.80 30.10
CA PRO A 13 13.59 12.24 30.49
C PRO A 13 13.52 10.74 30.84
N ARG A 14 12.32 10.21 31.06
CA ARG A 14 12.04 8.78 31.20
C ARG A 14 12.02 8.08 29.83
N ASP A 15 11.37 8.67 28.83
CA ASP A 15 11.34 8.14 27.46
C ASP A 15 12.73 8.17 26.80
N GLU A 16 13.52 9.22 27.06
CA GLU A 16 14.91 9.30 26.58
C GLU A 16 15.82 8.21 27.18
N ARG A 17 15.59 7.83 28.45
CA ARG A 17 16.29 6.70 29.09
C ARG A 17 15.80 5.35 28.55
N ASN A 18 14.51 5.21 28.31
CA ASN A 18 13.96 4.00 27.69
C ASN A 18 14.52 3.81 26.28
N LEU A 19 14.63 4.88 25.48
CA LEU A 19 15.24 4.88 24.14
C LEU A 19 16.71 4.45 24.11
N LYS A 20 17.43 4.48 25.24
CA LYS A 20 18.82 3.98 25.34
C LYS A 20 18.90 2.49 25.65
N SER A 21 17.78 1.84 25.95
CA SER A 21 17.74 0.40 26.24
C SER A 21 17.51 -0.43 24.98
N ALA A 22 18.31 -1.47 24.77
CA ALA A 22 18.21 -2.36 23.61
C ALA A 22 16.81 -2.98 23.47
N ARG A 23 16.21 -3.42 24.58
CA ARG A 23 14.85 -4.00 24.60
C ARG A 23 13.78 -3.02 24.10
N PHE A 24 13.85 -1.77 24.52
CA PHE A 24 12.86 -0.77 24.08
C PHE A 24 13.11 -0.36 22.63
N GLN A 25 14.36 -0.25 22.20
CA GLN A 25 14.70 -0.01 20.80
C GLN A 25 14.18 -1.13 19.90
N GLU A 26 14.33 -2.39 20.31
CA GLU A 26 13.81 -3.55 19.58
C GLU A 26 12.28 -3.52 19.50
N ALA A 27 11.60 -3.30 20.64
CA ALA A 27 10.15 -3.16 20.67
C ALA A 27 9.63 -2.00 19.79
N LEU A 28 10.33 -0.86 19.80
CA LEU A 28 10.01 0.28 18.96
C LEU A 28 10.23 -0.03 17.49
N ALA A 29 11.36 -0.65 17.14
CA ALA A 29 11.68 -1.04 15.76
C ALA A 29 10.64 -2.04 15.22
N GLU A 30 10.24 -3.03 16.02
CA GLU A 30 9.20 -3.98 15.66
C GLU A 30 7.85 -3.28 15.43
N ALA A 31 7.46 -2.38 16.34
CA ALA A 31 6.22 -1.61 16.22
C ALA A 31 6.21 -0.74 14.96
N MET A 32 7.31 -0.06 14.66
CA MET A 32 7.47 0.74 13.44
C MET A 32 7.40 -0.13 12.19
N LEU A 33 8.16 -1.23 12.14
CA LEU A 33 8.15 -2.16 11.01
C LEU A 33 6.75 -2.73 10.77
N LYS A 34 6.06 -3.16 11.84
CA LYS A 34 4.68 -3.65 11.77
C LYS A 34 3.73 -2.57 11.24
N GLY A 35 3.86 -1.34 11.71
CA GLY A 35 3.07 -0.20 11.26
C GLY A 35 3.25 0.09 9.78
N VAL A 36 4.51 0.22 9.34
CA VAL A 36 4.87 0.48 7.94
C VAL A 36 4.38 -0.64 7.03
N ARG A 37 4.59 -1.91 7.43
CA ARG A 37 4.10 -3.06 6.67
C ARG A 37 2.59 -3.07 6.56
N ASN A 38 1.88 -2.82 7.66
CA ASN A 38 0.42 -2.75 7.66
C ASN A 38 -0.12 -1.57 6.83
N TYR A 39 0.58 -0.43 6.83
CA TYR A 39 0.22 0.69 5.98
C TYR A 39 0.32 0.32 4.50
N PHE A 40 1.45 -0.25 4.07
CA PHE A 40 1.65 -0.62 2.67
C PHE A 40 0.86 -1.86 2.21
N THR A 41 0.43 -2.73 3.12
CA THR A 41 -0.51 -3.80 2.74
C THR A 41 -1.93 -3.26 2.52
N ARG A 42 -2.35 -2.24 3.28
CA ARG A 42 -3.64 -1.57 3.12
C ARG A 42 -3.64 -0.58 1.95
N ASN A 43 -2.56 0.17 1.80
CA ASN A 43 -2.33 1.19 0.79
C ASN A 43 -1.06 0.87 -0.01
N PRO A 44 -1.05 -0.23 -0.78
CA PRO A 44 0.08 -0.60 -1.60
C PRO A 44 0.33 0.48 -2.65
N PRO A 45 1.53 1.09 -2.68
CA PRO A 45 1.87 2.07 -3.68
C PRO A 45 1.91 1.40 -5.05
N PRO A 46 1.44 2.07 -6.12
CA PRO A 46 1.60 1.59 -7.48
C PRO A 46 3.08 1.27 -7.79
N GLY A 47 3.33 0.23 -8.58
CA GLY A 47 4.68 -0.18 -8.99
C GLY A 47 5.51 -0.91 -7.93
N THR A 48 4.94 -1.22 -6.76
CA THR A 48 5.63 -1.96 -5.69
C THR A 48 5.21 -3.43 -5.59
N LEU A 49 6.07 -4.26 -4.98
CA LEU A 49 5.75 -5.67 -4.69
C LEU A 49 4.47 -5.84 -3.85
N TYR A 50 4.15 -4.85 -2.99
CA TYR A 50 2.93 -4.87 -2.19
C TYR A 50 1.67 -4.78 -3.08
N ALA A 51 1.73 -4.05 -4.20
CA ALA A 51 0.60 -3.93 -5.12
C ALA A 51 0.44 -5.16 -6.03
N ALA A 52 1.52 -5.88 -6.34
CA ALA A 52 1.51 -7.05 -7.24
C ALA A 52 0.70 -8.25 -6.69
N THR A 53 0.38 -8.25 -5.40
CA THR A 53 -0.38 -9.32 -4.74
C THR A 53 -1.88 -9.03 -4.66
N ARG A 54 -2.33 -7.87 -5.14
CA ARG A 54 -3.72 -7.45 -5.03
C ARG A 54 -4.61 -8.29 -5.96
N ARG A 55 -5.73 -8.77 -5.41
CA ARG A 55 -6.75 -9.54 -6.12
C ARG A 55 -8.10 -8.85 -5.98
N HIS A 56 -8.87 -8.83 -7.05
CA HIS A 56 -10.21 -8.25 -7.11
C HIS A 56 -11.19 -9.27 -7.65
N THR A 57 -12.32 -9.48 -6.97
CA THR A 57 -13.38 -10.36 -7.45
C THR A 57 -14.41 -9.55 -8.22
N ILE A 58 -14.64 -9.90 -9.48
CA ILE A 58 -15.54 -9.17 -10.37
C ILE A 58 -16.98 -9.20 -9.83
N ALA A 59 -17.56 -8.03 -9.62
CA ALA A 59 -18.96 -7.83 -9.31
C ALA A 59 -19.80 -7.59 -10.57
N ARG A 60 -21.13 -7.69 -10.44
CA ARG A 60 -22.06 -7.47 -11.57
C ARG A 60 -21.97 -6.02 -12.04
N GLY A 61 -21.74 -5.84 -13.35
CA GLY A 61 -21.67 -4.51 -13.98
C GLY A 61 -20.26 -3.90 -14.01
N GLU A 62 -19.26 -4.55 -13.42
CA GLU A 62 -17.88 -4.11 -13.56
C GLU A 62 -17.33 -4.42 -14.96
N THR A 63 -16.52 -3.50 -15.48
CA THR A 63 -15.83 -3.64 -16.76
C THR A 63 -14.32 -3.55 -16.56
N LEU A 64 -13.56 -4.10 -17.50
CA LEU A 64 -12.10 -4.09 -17.43
C LEU A 64 -11.54 -2.66 -17.44
N SER A 65 -12.13 -1.77 -18.24
CA SER A 65 -11.74 -0.36 -18.33
C SER A 65 -12.01 0.39 -17.03
N TYR A 66 -13.15 0.14 -16.39
CA TYR A 66 -13.46 0.72 -15.08
C TYR A 66 -12.44 0.26 -14.02
N LEU A 67 -12.12 -1.03 -13.98
CA LEU A 67 -11.15 -1.57 -13.00
C LEU A 67 -9.74 -1.06 -13.26
N ALA A 68 -9.32 -0.95 -14.52
CA ALA A 68 -8.04 -0.38 -14.89
C ALA A 68 -7.91 1.08 -14.40
N ALA A 69 -8.95 1.89 -14.62
CA ALA A 69 -8.99 3.28 -14.14
C ALA A 69 -9.03 3.37 -12.60
N TYR A 70 -9.86 2.54 -11.96
CA TYR A 70 -10.01 2.50 -10.50
C TYR A 70 -8.71 2.11 -9.79
N TYR A 71 -7.96 1.15 -10.35
CA TYR A 71 -6.68 0.70 -9.81
C TYR A 71 -5.47 1.47 -10.34
N HIS A 72 -5.67 2.45 -11.22
CA HIS A 72 -4.60 3.22 -11.87
C HIS A 72 -3.56 2.32 -12.57
N VAL A 73 -4.02 1.33 -13.33
CA VAL A 73 -3.18 0.40 -14.11
C VAL A 73 -3.55 0.45 -15.59
N SER A 74 -2.62 0.09 -16.48
CA SER A 74 -2.94 0.00 -17.90
C SER A 74 -3.80 -1.23 -18.20
N LEU A 75 -4.69 -1.12 -19.20
CA LEU A 75 -5.48 -2.23 -19.71
C LEU A 75 -4.59 -3.37 -20.21
N ALA A 76 -3.45 -3.03 -20.84
CA ALA A 76 -2.50 -4.01 -21.33
C ALA A 76 -1.89 -4.84 -20.20
N ALA A 77 -1.40 -4.20 -19.14
CA ALA A 77 -0.86 -4.89 -17.97
C ALA A 77 -1.93 -5.73 -17.24
N LEU A 78 -3.14 -5.19 -17.13
CA LEU A 78 -4.25 -5.91 -16.51
C LEU A 78 -4.64 -7.15 -17.32
N ARG A 79 -4.61 -7.08 -18.65
CA ARG A 79 -4.87 -8.24 -19.53
C ARG A 79 -3.74 -9.26 -19.49
N SER A 80 -2.48 -8.82 -19.56
CA SER A 80 -1.32 -9.71 -19.60
C SER A 80 -1.21 -10.55 -18.33
N VAL A 81 -1.34 -9.92 -17.16
CA VAL A 81 -1.27 -10.59 -15.84
C VAL A 81 -2.40 -11.59 -15.63
N ASN A 82 -3.54 -11.40 -16.30
CA ASN A 82 -4.72 -12.26 -16.17
C ASN A 82 -4.93 -13.20 -17.38
N GLY A 83 -4.03 -13.18 -18.37
CA GLY A 83 -4.16 -13.98 -19.59
C GLY A 83 -5.43 -13.68 -20.39
N LEU A 84 -5.96 -12.45 -20.30
CA LEU A 84 -7.22 -12.08 -20.94
C LEU A 84 -7.02 -11.76 -22.43
N LYS A 85 -7.73 -12.49 -23.29
CA LYS A 85 -7.71 -12.26 -24.75
C LYS A 85 -8.59 -11.09 -25.20
N GLY A 86 -9.46 -10.58 -24.32
CA GLY A 86 -10.39 -9.49 -24.58
C GLY A 86 -10.91 -8.90 -23.26
N ASP A 87 -11.96 -8.09 -23.35
CA ASP A 87 -12.48 -7.34 -22.21
C ASP A 87 -13.68 -8.02 -21.52
N THR A 88 -14.00 -9.26 -21.94
CA THR A 88 -15.09 -10.06 -21.35
C THR A 88 -14.70 -10.54 -19.96
N LEU A 89 -15.47 -10.10 -18.96
CA LEU A 89 -15.33 -10.50 -17.56
C LEU A 89 -16.55 -11.29 -17.11
N ARG A 90 -16.32 -12.29 -16.26
CA ARG A 90 -17.39 -13.07 -15.62
C ARG A 90 -17.55 -12.63 -14.17
N VAL A 91 -18.80 -12.46 -13.73
CA VAL A 91 -19.08 -12.19 -12.31
C VAL A 91 -18.53 -13.34 -11.45
N GLY A 92 -17.85 -13.00 -10.37
CA GLY A 92 -17.15 -13.94 -9.48
C GLY A 92 -15.75 -14.34 -9.95
N GLN A 93 -15.31 -13.91 -11.14
CA GLN A 93 -13.93 -14.11 -11.59
C GLN A 93 -12.96 -13.34 -10.70
N VAL A 94 -11.84 -13.95 -10.33
CA VAL A 94 -10.78 -13.26 -9.58
C VAL A 94 -9.74 -12.73 -10.56
N LEU A 95 -9.52 -11.41 -10.50
CA LEU A 95 -8.56 -10.68 -11.29
C LEU A 95 -7.34 -10.33 -10.42
N ARG A 96 -6.14 -10.60 -10.91
CA ARG A 96 -4.86 -10.17 -10.33
C ARG A 96 -4.58 -8.75 -10.81
N ILE A 97 -4.44 -7.81 -9.89
CA ILE A 97 -4.20 -6.40 -10.21
C ILE A 97 -2.69 -6.17 -10.24
N PRO A 98 -2.10 -5.69 -11.35
CA PRO A 98 -0.69 -5.39 -11.43
C PRO A 98 -0.32 -4.20 -10.54
N ALA A 99 0.93 -4.15 -10.10
CA ALA A 99 1.49 -3.00 -9.42
C ALA A 99 1.71 -1.87 -10.44
N GLY A 100 0.83 -0.87 -10.47
CA GLY A 100 0.82 0.14 -11.53
C GLY A 100 2.12 0.93 -11.67
N ASN A 101 2.87 0.69 -12.75
CA ASN A 101 3.65 1.69 -13.49
C ASN A 101 4.17 1.04 -14.78
N GLU A 102 3.28 0.79 -15.73
CA GLU A 102 3.64 0.44 -17.10
C GLU A 102 2.84 1.34 -18.04
N GLY A 103 3.33 2.57 -18.15
CA GLY A 103 3.12 3.45 -19.29
C GLY A 103 4.30 3.30 -20.24
#